data_AF-A0A3D1GWT2-F1
#
_entry.id   AF-A0A3D1GWT2-F1
#
_cell.length_a   1.000
_cell.length_b   1.000
_cell.length_c   1.000
_cell.angle_alpha   90.00
_cell.angle_beta   90.00
_cell.angle_gamma   90.00
#
_symmetry.space_group_name_H-M   'P 1'
#
loop_
_entity.id
_entity.type
_entity.pdbx_description
1 polymer ?
#
loop_
_entity_poly.entity_id
_entity_poly.type
_entity_poly.pdbx_seq_one_letter_code
_entity_poly.pdbx_strand_id
1 'polypeptide(L)'
;MEEVMKHRFSLFAPGINTPKGQRPYKQGTFMDVYQWMNSTKLMLLTQQLRGIKDEKEQKAFKASRLPFVTFSGMFDYRRQEGLIQHSELQCFDFDHLGGWENLWRVRQQLENDPYLETMLMFTSPRGDGVKWVTKIDLNRGPHEKWYLAIRTYLAQTYGLQADSAPANVASACFLCWDASMVINPKFNLF
;
A
#
# COMPACT_ATOMS: atom_id res chain seq x y z
N MET A 1 -17.92 -4.25 12.12
CA MET A 1 -18.59 -4.13 10.79
C MET A 1 -18.57 -2.71 10.25
N GLU A 2 -18.81 -1.67 11.06
CA GLU A 2 -18.90 -0.28 10.60
C GLU A 2 -17.56 0.29 10.06
N GLU A 3 -16.43 0.11 10.75
CA GLU A 3 -15.10 0.53 10.24
C GLU A 3 -14.63 -0.27 9.02
N VAL A 4 -14.96 -1.56 8.93
CA VAL A 4 -14.72 -2.41 7.74
C VAL A 4 -15.50 -1.86 6.53
N MET A 5 -16.66 -1.24 6.79
CA MET A 5 -17.49 -0.65 5.74
C MET A 5 -17.13 0.78 5.38
N LYS A 6 -16.46 1.51 6.29
CA LYS A 6 -16.09 2.92 6.10
C LYS A 6 -15.06 3.13 4.99
N HIS A 7 -14.02 2.29 4.95
CA HIS A 7 -12.94 2.44 3.99
C HIS A 7 -13.21 1.62 2.72
N ARG A 8 -13.38 2.32 1.60
CA ARG A 8 -13.58 1.73 0.27
C ARG A 8 -12.52 2.26 -0.69
N PHE A 9 -11.91 1.37 -1.45
CA PHE A 9 -10.87 1.72 -2.41
C PHE A 9 -10.90 0.82 -3.63
N SER A 10 -10.30 1.27 -4.74
CA SER A 10 -10.25 0.50 -5.97
C SER A 10 -9.14 -0.55 -5.93
N LEU A 11 -9.51 -1.79 -6.20
CA LEU A 11 -8.60 -2.90 -6.48
C LEU A 11 -8.48 -3.08 -7.99
N PHE A 12 -7.26 -3.35 -8.46
CA PHE A 12 -6.93 -3.46 -9.88
C PHE A 12 -6.30 -4.82 -10.17
N ALA A 13 -6.68 -5.39 -11.31
CA ALA A 13 -6.07 -6.61 -11.83
C ALA A 13 -4.63 -6.33 -12.34
N PRO A 14 -3.79 -7.37 -12.54
CA PRO A 14 -2.45 -7.19 -13.10
C PRO A 14 -2.41 -6.46 -14.45
N GLY A 15 -1.27 -5.83 -14.74
CA GLY A 15 -1.04 -5.14 -16.00
C GLY A 15 -1.23 -3.63 -15.91
N ILE A 16 -0.57 -2.98 -14.94
CA ILE A 16 -0.73 -1.55 -14.62
C ILE A 16 -0.50 -0.63 -15.82
N ASN A 17 0.32 -1.03 -16.80
CA ASN A 17 0.65 -0.24 -17.98
C ASN A 17 -0.30 -0.46 -19.16
N THR A 18 -1.36 -1.27 -18.99
CA THR A 18 -2.35 -1.55 -20.03
C THR A 18 -3.62 -0.72 -19.82
N PRO A 19 -4.35 -0.32 -20.87
CA PRO A 19 -5.62 0.39 -20.71
C PRO A 19 -6.64 -0.36 -19.84
N LYS A 20 -6.65 -1.69 -19.91
CA LYS A 20 -7.51 -2.53 -19.07
C LYS A 20 -7.09 -2.51 -17.60
N GLY A 21 -5.79 -2.54 -17.33
CA GLY A 21 -5.26 -2.50 -15.96
C GLY A 21 -5.46 -1.15 -15.26
N GLN A 22 -5.76 -0.09 -16.01
CA GLN A 22 -6.09 1.24 -15.46
C GLN A 22 -7.54 1.36 -14.99
N ARG A 23 -8.40 0.38 -15.30
CA ARG A 23 -9.78 0.33 -14.83
C ARG A 23 -9.85 -0.52 -13.56
N PRO A 24 -10.57 -0.06 -12.51
CA PRO A 24 -10.79 -0.86 -11.32
C PRO A 24 -11.38 -2.22 -11.69
N TYR A 25 -10.81 -3.27 -11.13
CA TYR A 25 -11.38 -4.61 -11.19
C TYR A 25 -12.61 -4.72 -10.30
N LYS A 26 -12.53 -4.14 -9.09
CA LYS A 26 -13.66 -3.97 -8.18
C LYS A 26 -13.41 -2.86 -7.15
N GLN A 27 -14.48 -2.38 -6.54
CA GLN A 27 -14.40 -1.68 -5.25
C GLN A 27 -14.13 -2.73 -4.17
N GLY A 28 -13.15 -2.46 -3.31
CA GLY A 28 -12.64 -3.42 -2.33
C GLY A 28 -12.55 -2.85 -0.93
N THR A 29 -12.23 -3.75 -0.02
CA THR A 29 -12.06 -3.56 1.41
C THR A 29 -10.73 -4.16 1.87
N PHE A 30 -10.36 -3.96 3.13
CA PHE A 30 -9.19 -4.64 3.69
C PHE A 30 -9.35 -6.18 3.76
N MET A 31 -10.58 -6.70 3.86
CA MET A 31 -10.83 -8.15 3.76
C MET A 31 -10.45 -8.67 2.36
N ASP A 32 -10.79 -7.92 1.30
CA ASP A 32 -10.41 -8.29 -0.07
C ASP A 32 -8.89 -8.27 -0.27
N VAL A 33 -8.22 -7.26 0.28
CA VAL A 33 -6.75 -7.17 0.27
C VAL A 33 -6.15 -8.36 1.00
N TYR A 34 -6.65 -8.68 2.20
CA TYR A 34 -6.21 -9.82 2.98
C TYR A 34 -6.36 -11.14 2.21
N GLN A 35 -7.52 -11.36 1.58
CA GLN A 35 -7.78 -12.56 0.76
C GLN A 35 -6.86 -12.64 -0.45
N TRP A 36 -6.62 -11.53 -1.16
CA TRP A 36 -5.71 -11.50 -2.30
C TRP A 36 -4.28 -11.79 -1.86
N MET A 37 -3.83 -11.13 -0.78
CA MET A 37 -2.47 -11.24 -0.27
C MET A 37 -2.15 -12.61 0.32
N ASN A 38 -3.13 -13.30 0.91
CA ASN A 38 -2.97 -14.66 1.43
C ASN A 38 -3.29 -15.78 0.42
N SER A 39 -3.52 -15.44 -0.85
CA SER A 39 -3.76 -16.46 -1.87
C SER A 39 -2.47 -17.18 -2.26
N THR A 40 -2.56 -18.50 -2.52
CA THR A 40 -1.45 -19.30 -3.09
C THR A 40 -0.92 -18.69 -4.38
N LYS A 41 -1.81 -18.10 -5.19
CA LYS A 41 -1.44 -17.41 -6.43
C LYS A 41 -0.47 -16.26 -6.16
N LEU A 42 -0.77 -15.39 -5.19
CA LEU A 42 0.08 -14.24 -4.91
C LEU A 42 1.38 -14.65 -4.21
N MET A 43 1.35 -15.72 -3.40
CA MET A 43 2.55 -16.34 -2.85
C MET A 43 3.52 -16.76 -3.95
N LEU A 44 3.07 -17.53 -4.94
CA LEU A 44 3.89 -17.98 -6.06
C LEU A 44 4.42 -16.81 -6.91
N LEU A 45 3.59 -15.81 -7.21
CA LEU A 45 4.03 -14.62 -7.94
C LEU A 45 5.08 -13.81 -7.17
N THR A 46 4.96 -13.73 -5.85
CA THR A 46 5.91 -13.02 -4.99
C THR A 46 7.25 -13.75 -4.96
N GLN A 47 7.23 -15.08 -4.81
CA GLN A 47 8.44 -15.92 -4.88
C GLN A 47 9.14 -15.78 -6.23
N GLN A 48 8.36 -15.83 -7.33
CA GLN A 48 8.91 -15.63 -8.67
C GLN A 48 9.55 -14.25 -8.81
N LEU A 49 8.86 -13.18 -8.41
CA LEU A 49 9.38 -11.81 -8.46
C LEU A 49 10.71 -11.67 -7.73
N ARG A 50 10.81 -12.21 -6.51
CA ARG A 50 12.01 -12.15 -5.67
C ARG A 50 13.16 -13.02 -6.19
N GLY A 51 12.87 -13.99 -7.05
CA GLY A 51 13.88 -14.80 -7.73
C GLY A 51 14.49 -14.16 -8.98
N ILE A 52 13.89 -13.08 -9.52
CA ILE A 52 14.41 -12.38 -10.70
C ILE A 52 15.58 -11.48 -10.29
N LYS A 53 16.75 -11.71 -10.89
CA LYS A 53 18.00 -10.98 -10.57
C LYS A 53 18.16 -9.68 -11.35
N ASP A 54 17.74 -9.67 -12.61
CA ASP A 54 17.81 -8.45 -13.43
C ASP A 54 16.73 -7.46 -12.99
N GLU A 55 17.14 -6.24 -12.64
CA GLU A 55 16.22 -5.26 -12.07
C GLU A 55 15.13 -4.83 -13.07
N LYS A 56 15.48 -4.75 -14.36
CA LYS A 56 14.56 -4.33 -15.42
C LYS A 56 13.49 -5.39 -15.64
N GLU A 57 13.88 -6.66 -15.71
CA GLU A 57 12.96 -7.80 -15.76
C GLU A 57 12.09 -7.86 -14.50
N GLN A 58 12.67 -7.66 -13.31
CA GLN A 58 11.93 -7.66 -12.06
C GLN A 58 10.88 -6.54 -12.02
N LYS A 59 11.23 -5.34 -12.51
CA LYS A 59 10.30 -4.20 -12.63
C LYS A 59 9.18 -4.50 -13.64
N ALA A 60 9.51 -5.06 -14.79
CA ALA A 60 8.54 -5.44 -15.81
C ALA A 60 7.59 -6.54 -15.34
N PHE A 61 8.10 -7.54 -14.63
CA PHE A 61 7.31 -8.59 -13.99
C PHE A 61 6.33 -7.99 -12.97
N LYS A 62 6.84 -7.16 -12.04
CA LYS A 62 6.00 -6.47 -11.04
C LYS A 62 4.84 -5.73 -11.68
N ALA A 63 5.12 -4.90 -12.70
CA ALA A 63 4.13 -4.09 -13.39
C ALA A 63 3.08 -4.92 -14.17
N SER A 64 3.49 -6.05 -14.74
CA SER A 64 2.61 -6.87 -15.58
C SER A 64 1.85 -7.97 -14.83
N ARG A 65 2.36 -8.45 -13.69
CA ARG A 65 1.88 -9.67 -13.04
C ARG A 65 1.23 -9.46 -11.69
N LEU A 66 1.59 -8.41 -10.95
CA LEU A 66 1.01 -8.16 -9.64
C LEU A 66 -0.27 -7.32 -9.74
N PRO A 67 -1.33 -7.68 -8.97
CA PRO A 67 -2.44 -6.78 -8.74
C PRO A 67 -1.98 -5.59 -7.89
N PHE A 68 -2.78 -4.53 -7.90
CA PHE A 68 -2.47 -3.33 -7.13
C PHE A 68 -3.74 -2.65 -6.65
N VAL A 69 -3.57 -1.67 -5.76
CA VAL A 69 -4.64 -0.94 -5.09
C VAL A 69 -4.33 0.55 -5.06
N THR A 70 -5.35 1.39 -5.10
CA THR A 70 -5.26 2.83 -4.79
C THR A 70 -5.91 3.05 -3.42
N PHE A 71 -5.14 2.83 -2.35
CA PHE A 71 -5.71 2.84 -0.98
C PHE A 71 -6.48 4.10 -0.66
N SER A 72 -6.04 5.23 -1.21
CA SER A 72 -6.62 6.57 -1.16
C SER A 72 -8.07 6.71 -1.62
N GLY A 73 -8.63 5.79 -2.40
CA GLY A 73 -10.03 5.96 -2.82
C GLY A 73 -10.53 5.02 -3.90
N MET A 74 -11.80 5.22 -4.23
CA MET A 74 -12.48 4.60 -5.35
C MET A 74 -12.36 5.48 -6.60
N PHE A 75 -12.16 4.83 -7.73
CA PHE A 75 -11.93 5.47 -9.03
C PHE A 75 -12.85 4.89 -10.10
N ASP A 76 -13.14 5.66 -11.15
CA ASP A 76 -13.70 5.14 -12.41
C ASP A 76 -12.60 4.66 -13.37
N TYR A 77 -11.42 5.29 -13.25
CA TYR A 77 -10.20 5.07 -13.99
C TYR A 77 -9.04 5.61 -13.14
N ARG A 78 -7.89 4.94 -13.13
CA ARG A 78 -6.75 5.33 -12.29
C ARG A 78 -6.06 6.61 -12.81
N ARG A 79 -6.60 7.75 -12.41
CA ARG A 79 -6.07 9.12 -12.58
C ARG A 79 -6.72 10.02 -11.53
N GLN A 80 -6.13 11.18 -11.23
CA GLN A 80 -6.65 12.04 -10.15
C GLN A 80 -8.09 12.51 -10.43
N GLU A 81 -8.40 12.85 -11.68
CA GLU A 81 -9.73 13.28 -12.12
C GLU A 81 -10.76 12.16 -12.11
N GLY A 82 -10.30 10.91 -12.01
CA GLY A 82 -11.16 9.73 -11.94
C GLY A 82 -11.55 9.35 -10.50
N LEU A 83 -11.14 10.13 -9.49
CA LEU A 83 -11.52 9.89 -8.10
C LEU A 83 -13.02 10.08 -7.92
N ILE A 84 -13.71 9.01 -7.52
CA ILE A 84 -15.14 9.03 -7.16
C ILE A 84 -15.29 9.44 -5.69
N GLN A 85 -14.51 8.81 -4.81
CA GLN A 85 -14.57 9.05 -3.37
C GLN A 85 -13.24 8.71 -2.72
N HIS A 86 -12.75 9.60 -1.86
CA HIS A 86 -11.56 9.34 -1.05
C HIS A 86 -11.88 8.42 0.13
N SER A 87 -10.98 7.50 0.44
CA SER A 87 -11.14 6.49 1.49
C SER A 87 -10.67 6.92 2.88
N GLU A 88 -10.23 8.16 3.06
CA GLU A 88 -9.45 8.62 4.23
C GLU A 88 -8.18 7.80 4.56
N LEU A 89 -7.61 7.08 3.59
CA LEU A 89 -6.35 6.33 3.77
C LEU A 89 -5.20 6.96 2.98
N GLN A 90 -3.99 6.82 3.53
CA GLN A 90 -2.75 7.21 2.88
C GLN A 90 -1.76 6.05 2.91
N CYS A 91 -1.17 5.73 1.75
CA CYS A 91 -0.11 4.73 1.63
C CYS A 91 1.26 5.43 1.59
N PHE A 92 2.23 4.86 2.29
CA PHE A 92 3.64 5.26 2.30
C PHE A 92 4.51 4.07 1.87
N ASP A 93 5.58 4.39 1.16
CA ASP A 93 6.58 3.43 0.69
C ASP A 93 7.93 3.76 1.33
N PHE A 94 8.56 2.75 1.90
CA PHE A 94 9.91 2.84 2.46
C PHE A 94 10.76 1.80 1.77
N ASP A 95 11.49 2.21 0.73
CA ASP A 95 12.34 1.32 -0.05
C ASP A 95 13.76 1.24 0.52
N HIS A 96 14.47 0.17 0.18
CA HIS A 96 15.91 -0.01 0.44
C HIS A 96 16.33 0.17 1.90
N LEU A 97 15.62 -0.46 2.84
CA LEU A 97 15.89 -0.34 4.27
C LEU A 97 17.21 -0.99 4.73
N GLY A 98 17.97 -1.61 3.82
CA GLY A 98 19.32 -2.10 4.13
C GLY A 98 19.33 -3.38 4.98
N GLY A 99 18.31 -4.23 4.85
CA GLY A 99 18.28 -5.57 5.45
C GLY A 99 17.14 -5.81 6.44
N TRP A 100 17.06 -7.05 6.90
CA TRP A 100 15.95 -7.57 7.71
C TRP A 100 15.80 -6.88 9.08
N GLU A 101 16.92 -6.55 9.73
CA GLU A 101 16.90 -5.87 11.03
C GLU A 101 16.27 -4.48 10.95
N ASN A 102 16.68 -3.68 9.96
CA ASN A 102 16.10 -2.36 9.73
C ASN A 102 14.64 -2.45 9.31
N LEU A 103 14.27 -3.42 8.48
CA LEU A 103 12.89 -3.68 8.11
C LEU A 103 12.02 -3.91 9.35
N TRP A 104 12.47 -4.75 10.30
CA TRP A 104 11.73 -4.95 11.55
C TRP A 104 11.70 -3.74 12.46
N ARG A 105 12.81 -3.02 12.58
CA ARG A 105 12.87 -1.77 13.36
C ARG A 105 11.84 -0.77 12.85
N VAL A 106 11.76 -0.56 11.55
CA VAL A 106 10.77 0.33 10.91
C VAL A 106 9.35 -0.14 11.21
N ARG A 107 9.07 -1.44 11.06
CA ARG A 107 7.75 -1.99 11.35
C ARG A 107 7.33 -1.74 12.80
N GLN A 108 8.23 -2.00 13.75
CA GLN A 108 7.97 -1.75 15.17
C GLN A 108 7.75 -0.27 15.47
N GLN A 109 8.50 0.64 14.83
CA GLN A 109 8.28 2.08 14.99
C GLN A 109 6.91 2.52 14.47
N LEU A 110 6.50 2.05 13.29
CA LEU A 110 5.22 2.43 12.68
C LEU A 110 4.01 1.79 13.39
N GLU A 111 4.14 0.55 13.87
CA GLU A 111 3.07 -0.14 14.59
C GLU A 111 2.82 0.47 15.97
N ASN A 112 3.85 1.00 16.62
CA ASN A 112 3.77 1.62 17.95
C ASN A 112 3.79 3.15 17.91
N ASP A 113 3.54 3.78 16.76
CA ASP A 113 3.48 5.23 16.65
C ASP A 113 2.34 5.79 17.53
N PRO A 114 2.59 6.82 18.37
CA PRO A 114 1.60 7.32 19.31
C PRO A 114 0.50 8.18 18.68
N TYR A 115 0.68 8.64 17.43
CA TYR A 115 -0.22 9.57 16.75
C TYR A 115 -0.87 8.98 15.49
N LEU A 116 -0.23 8.01 14.84
CA LEU A 116 -0.61 7.46 13.56
C LEU A 116 -0.98 5.99 13.70
N GLU A 117 -2.24 5.68 13.42
CA GLU A 117 -2.74 4.31 13.49
C GLU A 117 -2.33 3.51 12.24
N THR A 118 -1.62 2.40 12.45
CA THR A 118 -1.36 1.43 11.37
C THR A 118 -2.65 0.74 10.95
N MET A 119 -3.06 0.94 9.70
CA MET A 119 -4.23 0.28 9.10
C MET A 119 -3.85 -1.03 8.40
N LEU A 120 -2.74 -1.00 7.67
CA LEU A 120 -2.14 -2.15 6.99
C LEU A 120 -0.64 -1.91 6.87
N MET A 121 0.16 -2.95 7.08
CA MET A 121 1.59 -2.90 6.86
C MET A 121 2.12 -4.24 6.34
N PHE A 122 2.96 -4.20 5.32
CA PHE A 122 3.56 -5.40 4.75
C PHE A 122 4.92 -5.11 4.11
N THR A 123 5.72 -6.15 3.96
CA THR A 123 7.00 -6.12 3.27
C THR A 123 6.77 -5.89 1.78
N SER A 124 7.49 -4.95 1.18
CA SER A 124 7.30 -4.54 -0.22
C SER A 124 7.49 -5.73 -1.19
N PRO A 125 6.96 -5.66 -2.42
CA PRO A 125 7.02 -6.77 -3.38
C PRO A 125 8.44 -7.32 -3.62
N ARG A 126 9.45 -6.43 -3.66
CA ARG A 126 10.85 -6.79 -3.88
C ARG A 126 11.53 -7.38 -2.64
N GLY A 127 10.95 -7.18 -1.45
CA GLY A 127 11.40 -7.80 -0.21
C GLY A 127 12.36 -6.95 0.63
N ASP A 128 12.71 -5.75 0.20
CA ASP A 128 13.72 -4.88 0.79
C ASP A 128 13.16 -3.58 1.39
N GLY A 129 11.84 -3.44 1.42
CA GLY A 129 11.14 -2.26 1.92
C GLY A 129 9.87 -2.60 2.69
N VAL A 130 9.20 -1.56 3.19
CA VAL A 130 7.93 -1.63 3.91
C VAL A 130 6.90 -0.75 3.22
N LYS A 131 5.71 -1.30 3.02
CA LYS A 131 4.51 -0.55 2.63
C LYS A 131 3.63 -0.38 3.85
N TRP A 132 3.24 0.85 4.11
CA TRP A 132 2.47 1.21 5.30
C TRP A 132 1.27 2.07 4.92
N VAL A 133 0.12 1.76 5.50
CA VAL A 133 -1.13 2.48 5.28
C VAL A 133 -1.64 3.00 6.61
N THR A 134 -1.96 4.29 6.67
CA THR A 134 -2.52 4.99 7.83
C THR A 134 -3.77 5.77 7.45
N LYS A 135 -4.54 6.21 8.45
CA LYS A 135 -5.70 7.09 8.28
C LYS A 135 -5.27 8.56 8.18
N ILE A 136 -6.04 9.35 7.44
CA ILE A 136 -5.92 10.82 7.37
C ILE A 136 -7.28 11.47 7.55
N ASP A 137 -7.31 12.73 8.00
CA ASP A 137 -8.56 13.49 8.19
C ASP A 137 -8.67 14.62 7.16
N LEU A 138 -9.49 14.40 6.13
CA LEU A 138 -9.65 15.33 5.01
C LEU A 138 -10.26 16.69 5.42
N ASN A 139 -10.88 16.79 6.60
CA ASN A 139 -11.37 18.08 7.12
C ASN A 139 -10.22 18.98 7.60
N ARG A 140 -9.05 18.40 7.90
CA ARG A 140 -7.86 19.13 8.38
C ARG A 140 -6.87 19.46 7.27
N GLY A 141 -7.04 18.88 6.08
CA GLY A 141 -6.24 19.19 4.92
C GLY A 141 -6.40 18.21 3.76
N PRO A 142 -5.98 18.61 2.55
CA PRO A 142 -6.01 17.73 1.39
C PRO A 142 -4.98 16.59 1.51
N HIS A 143 -5.19 15.55 0.69
CA HIS A 143 -4.35 14.35 0.61
C HIS A 143 -2.84 14.67 0.54
N GLU A 144 -2.45 15.54 -0.38
CA GLU A 144 -1.04 15.90 -0.62
C GLU A 144 -0.41 16.59 0.60
N LYS A 145 -1.19 17.41 1.32
CA LYS A 145 -0.74 18.08 2.54
C LYS A 145 -0.53 17.07 3.67
N TRP A 146 -1.44 16.10 3.80
CA TRP A 146 -1.26 15.00 4.76
C TRP A 146 -0.06 14.14 4.44
N TYR A 147 0.16 13.80 3.16
CA TYR A 147 1.34 13.04 2.74
C TYR A 147 2.62 13.75 3.15
N LEU A 148 2.73 15.05 2.85
CA LEU A 148 3.89 15.86 3.24
C LEU A 148 4.05 15.92 4.77
N ALA A 149 2.97 16.20 5.50
CA ALA A 149 3.02 16.35 6.95
C ALA A 149 3.48 15.05 7.65
N ILE A 150 2.90 13.91 7.28
CA ILE A 150 3.27 12.61 7.85
C ILE A 150 4.72 12.27 7.47
N ARG A 151 5.11 12.47 6.21
CA ARG A 151 6.50 12.21 5.78
C ARG A 151 7.51 13.05 6.54
N THR A 152 7.22 14.34 6.74
CA THR A 152 8.06 15.24 7.56
C THR A 152 8.12 14.79 9.01
N TYR A 153 6.98 14.43 9.60
CA TYR A 153 6.93 13.92 10.97
C TYR A 153 7.76 12.64 11.15
N LEU A 154 7.63 11.67 10.25
CA LEU A 154 8.40 10.41 10.30
C LEU A 154 9.91 10.64 10.15
N ALA A 155 10.29 11.55 9.25
CA ALA A 155 11.69 11.93 9.05
C ALA A 155 12.28 12.61 10.30
N GLN A 156 11.54 13.51 10.93
CA GLN A 156 12.00 14.24 12.12
C GLN A 156 12.01 13.38 13.38
N THR A 157 11.02 12.51 13.55
CA THR A 157 10.82 11.72 14.78
C THR A 157 11.67 10.46 14.79
N TYR A 158 11.79 9.80 13.64
CA TYR A 158 12.41 8.47 13.55
C TYR A 158 13.60 8.41 12.57
N GLY A 159 13.88 9.50 11.84
CA GLY A 159 14.84 9.47 10.74
C GLY A 159 14.33 8.66 9.53
N LEU A 160 13.04 8.32 9.48
CA LEU A 160 12.46 7.48 8.44
C LEU A 160 12.05 8.31 7.23
N GLN A 161 12.72 8.07 6.11
CA GLN A 161 12.42 8.73 4.83
C GLN A 161 11.44 7.86 4.04
N ALA A 162 10.17 8.24 4.01
CA ALA A 162 9.26 7.68 3.01
C ALA A 162 9.55 8.28 1.64
N ASP A 163 9.24 7.56 0.57
CA ASP A 163 9.46 8.05 -0.79
C ASP A 163 8.66 9.33 -1.08
N SER A 164 9.18 10.15 -1.99
CA SER A 164 8.50 11.38 -2.42
C SER A 164 7.24 11.12 -3.25
N ALA A 165 7.12 9.93 -3.83
CA ALA A 165 5.89 9.37 -4.40
C ALA A 165 5.59 8.08 -3.61
N PRO A 166 4.36 7.69 -3.26
CA PRO A 166 3.04 7.99 -3.85
C PRO A 166 2.30 9.20 -3.25
N ALA A 167 2.59 10.42 -3.72
CA ALA A 167 2.02 11.64 -3.13
C ALA A 167 0.61 12.01 -3.61
N ASN A 168 0.10 11.40 -4.69
CA ASN A 168 -1.22 11.73 -5.25
C ASN A 168 -2.27 10.66 -4.98
N VAL A 169 -3.54 11.07 -5.03
CA VAL A 169 -4.69 10.19 -4.79
C VAL A 169 -4.77 8.98 -5.73
N ALA A 170 -4.23 9.01 -6.95
CA ALA A 170 -4.30 7.88 -7.89
C ALA A 170 -3.10 6.93 -7.79
N SER A 171 -2.26 7.10 -6.77
CA SER A 171 -1.03 6.34 -6.63
C SER A 171 -1.30 4.85 -6.37
N ALA A 172 -0.60 4.02 -7.13
CA ALA A 172 -0.76 2.57 -7.07
C ALA A 172 0.19 1.96 -6.03
N CYS A 173 -0.35 1.06 -5.22
CA CYS A 173 0.40 0.18 -4.34
C CYS A 173 0.26 -1.26 -4.83
N PHE A 174 1.35 -1.85 -5.31
CA PHE A 174 1.35 -3.28 -5.67
C PHE A 174 1.16 -4.16 -4.43
N LEU A 175 0.32 -5.18 -4.58
CA LEU A 175 0.08 -6.17 -3.55
C LEU A 175 0.95 -7.40 -3.81
N CYS A 176 1.50 -7.97 -2.74
CA CYS A 176 2.28 -9.20 -2.74
C CYS A 176 1.93 -10.03 -1.51
N TRP A 177 2.38 -11.28 -1.47
CA TRP A 177 2.23 -12.12 -0.28
C TRP A 177 3.26 -11.72 0.78
N ASP A 178 2.82 -11.68 2.03
CA ASP A 178 3.67 -11.46 3.20
C ASP A 178 3.07 -12.17 4.42
N ALA A 179 3.74 -13.21 4.93
CA ALA A 179 3.32 -13.90 6.16
C ALA A 179 3.33 -13.01 7.40
N SER A 180 4.09 -11.91 7.38
CA SER A 180 4.20 -10.97 8.49
C SER A 180 3.25 -9.77 8.40
N MET A 181 2.34 -9.76 7.42
CA MET A 181 1.42 -8.63 7.21
C MET A 181 0.66 -8.28 8.49
N VAL A 182 0.70 -7.00 8.86
CA VAL A 182 -0.08 -6.44 9.96
C VAL A 182 -1.32 -5.83 9.37
N ILE A 183 -2.47 -6.14 9.96
CA ILE A 183 -3.74 -5.50 9.65
C ILE A 183 -4.36 -5.05 10.95
N ASN A 184 -4.93 -3.84 10.95
CA ASN A 184 -5.50 -3.29 12.16
C ASN A 184 -6.57 -4.25 12.75
N PRO A 185 -6.48 -4.59 14.05
CA PRO A 185 -7.37 -5.57 14.66
C PRO A 185 -8.84 -5.16 14.61
N LYS A 186 -9.14 -3.86 14.51
CA LYS A 186 -10.52 -3.33 14.41
C LYS A 186 -11.28 -3.83 13.18
N PHE A 187 -10.58 -4.34 12.17
CA PHE A 187 -11.23 -4.95 11.02
C PHE A 187 -11.87 -6.31 11.33
N ASN A 188 -11.59 -6.92 12.49
CA ASN A 188 -12.14 -8.21 12.94
C ASN A 188 -12.18 -9.24 11.79
N LEU A 189 -11.04 -9.41 11.11
CA LEU A 189 -10.95 -10.40 10.02
C LEU A 189 -10.89 -11.84 10.53
N PHE A 190 -10.84 -12.01 11.86
CA PHE A 190 -10.79 -13.27 12.60
C PHE A 190 -11.64 -13.15 13.86
#